data_AF-A0A2D7DZ73-F1
#
_entry.id   AF-A0A2D7DZ73-F1
#
_cell.length_a   1.000
_cell.length_b   1.000
_cell.length_c   1.000
_cell.angle_alpha   90.00
_cell.angle_beta   90.00
_cell.angle_gamma   90.00
#
_symmetry.space_group_name_H-M   'P 1'
#
loop_
_entity.id
_entity.type
_entity.pdbx_description
1 polymer ?
#
loop_
_entity_poly.entity_id
_entity_poly.type
_entity_poly.pdbx_seq_one_letter_code
_entity_poly.pdbx_strand_id
1 'polypeptide(L)'
;MQIYENLTFLSNDYKDVLNFYEKNKNKKINILYSFKAILWQGPALVKDIEKKLKKKNLNFIVEANFNVGLALSLIRLNFKYISLSQEIDDEIIKKIQSMAKKNNVIILFTKNFLNLKNYS
;
A
#
# COMPACT_ATOMS: atom_id res chain seq x y z
N MET A 1 -6.57 -3.03 -13.95
CA MET A 1 -5.20 -2.48 -13.74
C MET A 1 -4.33 -3.62 -13.26
N GLN A 2 -3.24 -3.97 -13.96
CA GLN A 2 -2.43 -5.17 -13.70
C GLN A 2 -1.93 -5.31 -12.24
N ILE A 3 -1.92 -4.23 -11.45
CA ILE A 3 -1.51 -4.29 -10.05
C ILE A 3 -2.37 -5.28 -9.23
N TYR A 4 -3.68 -5.38 -9.49
CA TYR A 4 -4.57 -6.24 -8.69
C TYR A 4 -4.35 -7.75 -8.93
N GLU A 5 -3.71 -8.09 -10.05
CA GLU A 5 -3.43 -9.47 -10.46
C GLU A 5 -2.06 -9.95 -9.97
N ASN A 6 -1.14 -9.03 -9.66
CA ASN A 6 0.19 -9.41 -9.17
C ASN A 6 0.10 -10.19 -7.86
N LEU A 7 1.06 -11.09 -7.66
CA LEU A 7 1.24 -11.77 -6.37
C LEU A 7 1.44 -10.71 -5.27
N THR A 8 0.52 -10.69 -4.30
CA THR A 8 0.46 -9.66 -3.26
C THR A 8 0.73 -10.28 -1.91
N PHE A 9 1.68 -9.72 -1.17
CA PHE A 9 2.02 -10.15 0.18
C PHE A 9 1.61 -9.09 1.19
N LEU A 10 0.77 -9.49 2.15
CA LEU A 10 0.45 -8.66 3.31
C LEU A 10 1.60 -8.75 4.31
N SER A 11 2.24 -7.61 4.60
CA SER A 11 3.40 -7.57 5.49
C SER A 11 3.18 -6.62 6.66
N ASN A 12 3.71 -7.02 7.82
CA ASN A 12 3.66 -6.23 9.05
C ASN A 12 4.97 -5.53 9.40
N ASP A 13 6.09 -5.92 8.78
CA ASP A 13 7.40 -5.37 9.08
C ASP A 13 8.34 -5.41 7.87
N TYR A 14 9.46 -4.70 7.97
CA TYR A 14 10.43 -4.57 6.89
C TYR A 14 11.16 -5.87 6.51
N LYS A 15 11.45 -6.74 7.49
CA LYS A 15 12.23 -7.95 7.28
C LYS A 15 11.45 -8.97 6.44
N ASP A 16 10.15 -9.09 6.72
CA ASP A 16 9.25 -9.94 5.96
C ASP A 16 9.15 -9.50 4.50
N VAL A 17 9.08 -8.19 4.25
CA VAL A 17 9.09 -7.65 2.89
C VAL A 17 10.35 -8.06 2.13
N LEU A 18 11.52 -7.93 2.75
CA LEU A 18 12.79 -8.32 2.13
C LEU A 18 12.82 -9.82 1.80
N ASN A 19 12.45 -10.67 2.76
CA ASN A 19 12.42 -12.12 2.58
C ASN A 19 11.47 -12.53 1.43
N PHE A 20 10.30 -11.89 1.36
CA PHE A 20 9.34 -12.17 0.31
C PHE A 20 9.81 -11.70 -1.07
N TYR A 21 10.44 -10.53 -1.13
CA TYR A 21 11.03 -10.00 -2.36
C TYR A 21 12.12 -10.93 -2.90
N GLU A 22 13.07 -11.36 -2.07
CA GLU A 22 14.17 -12.24 -2.50
C GLU A 22 13.67 -13.57 -3.07
N LYS A 23 12.65 -14.17 -2.44
CA LYS A 23 12.00 -15.41 -2.93
C LYS A 23 11.28 -15.23 -4.26
N ASN A 24 10.90 -14.00 -4.62
CA ASN A 24 10.08 -13.71 -5.81
C ASN A 24 10.73 -12.71 -6.78
N LYS A 25 12.05 -12.55 -6.73
CA LYS A 25 12.80 -11.52 -7.48
C LYS A 25 12.59 -11.52 -9.00
N ASN A 26 12.17 -12.64 -9.58
CA ASN A 26 11.93 -12.79 -11.02
C ASN A 26 10.52 -12.37 -11.46
N LYS A 27 9.63 -12.04 -10.52
CA LYS A 27 8.23 -11.71 -10.79
C LYS A 27 7.97 -10.25 -10.42
N LYS A 28 6.94 -9.68 -11.04
CA LYS A 28 6.35 -8.42 -10.56
C LYS A 28 5.46 -8.75 -9.37
N ILE A 29 5.78 -8.17 -8.21
CA ILE A 29 5.08 -8.43 -6.95
C ILE A 29 4.53 -7.15 -6.35
N ASN A 30 3.56 -7.32 -5.46
CA ASN A 30 3.08 -6.27 -4.60
C ASN A 30 3.40 -6.60 -3.14
N ILE A 31 3.76 -5.55 -2.41
CA ILE A 31 3.77 -5.55 -0.96
C ILE A 31 2.59 -4.69 -0.52
N LEU A 32 1.66 -5.29 0.20
CA LEU A 32 0.63 -4.56 0.92
C LEU A 32 1.11 -4.40 2.36
N TYR A 33 1.60 -3.21 2.70
CA TYR A 33 2.08 -2.88 4.03
C TYR A 33 0.87 -2.60 4.92
N SER A 34 0.68 -3.41 5.95
CA SER A 34 -0.58 -3.49 6.68
C SER A 34 -0.90 -2.21 7.46
N PHE A 35 -2.20 -1.99 7.67
CA PHE A 35 -2.68 -0.89 8.50
C PHE A 35 -2.08 -0.93 9.92
N LYS A 36 -1.94 -2.14 10.50
CA LYS A 36 -1.34 -2.31 11.84
C LYS A 36 0.12 -1.89 11.87
N ALA A 37 0.89 -2.25 10.84
CA ALA A 37 2.30 -1.90 10.74
C ALA A 37 2.50 -0.39 10.71
N ILE A 38 1.71 0.31 9.90
CA ILE A 38 1.85 1.76 9.77
C ILE A 38 1.38 2.52 11.00
N LEU A 39 0.36 2.04 11.71
CA LEU A 39 -0.03 2.63 12.99
C LEU A 39 1.10 2.55 14.02
N TRP A 40 1.80 1.42 14.08
CA TRP A 40 2.90 1.22 15.03
C TRP A 40 4.16 1.97 14.66
N GLN A 41 4.55 1.94 13.38
CA GLN A 41 5.81 2.52 12.91
C GLN A 41 5.72 4.01 12.59
N GLY A 42 4.50 4.48 12.29
CA GLY A 42 4.26 5.84 11.85
C GLY A 42 4.47 6.01 10.33
N PRO A 43 3.68 6.88 9.67
CA PRO A 43 3.78 7.11 8.22
C PRO A 43 5.14 7.58 7.71
N ALA A 44 5.85 8.39 8.49
CA ALA A 44 7.16 8.91 8.10
C ALA A 44 8.22 7.81 8.02
N LEU A 45 8.27 6.91 9.00
CA LEU A 45 9.20 5.78 8.99
C LEU A 45 8.89 4.81 7.84
N VAL A 46 7.60 4.50 7.62
CA VAL A 46 7.17 3.67 6.49
C VAL A 46 7.53 4.31 5.15
N LYS A 47 7.57 5.64 5.06
CA LYS A 47 8.00 6.35 3.85
C LYS A 47 9.48 6.13 3.56
N ASP A 48 10.31 6.11 4.60
CA ASP A 48 11.73 5.82 4.44
C ASP A 48 11.98 4.34 4.08
N ILE A 49 11.14 3.43 4.59
CA ILE A 49 11.12 2.03 4.16
C ILE A 49 10.77 1.92 2.66
N GLU A 50 9.72 2.58 2.19
CA GLU A 50 9.33 2.60 0.77
C GLU A 50 10.49 3.07 -0.12
N LYS A 51 11.19 4.14 0.28
CA LYS A 51 12.35 4.66 -0.47
C LYS A 51 13.48 3.62 -0.57
N LYS A 52 13.79 2.92 0.53
CA LYS A 52 14.82 1.87 0.56
C LYS A 52 14.45 0.65 -0.29
N LEU A 53 13.16 0.34 -0.37
CA LEU A 53 12.61 -0.80 -1.13
C LEU A 53 12.26 -0.47 -2.57
N LYS A 54 12.67 0.68 -3.09
CA LYS A 54 12.36 1.10 -4.46
C LYS A 54 13.06 0.19 -5.48
N LYS A 55 12.38 -0.89 -5.87
CA LYS A 55 12.82 -1.89 -6.87
C LYS A 55 11.86 -1.88 -8.07
N LYS A 56 12.38 -2.17 -9.27
CA LYS A 56 11.62 -2.05 -10.54
C LYS A 56 10.40 -2.99 -10.61
N ASN A 57 10.51 -4.16 -9.99
CA ASN A 57 9.51 -5.24 -10.01
C ASN A 57 8.67 -5.31 -8.71
N LEU A 58 8.76 -4.32 -7.83
CA LEU A 58 8.02 -4.27 -6.58
C LEU A 58 7.10 -3.04 -6.56
N ASN A 59 5.81 -3.26 -6.32
CA ASN A 59 4.89 -2.19 -5.94
C ASN A 59 4.75 -2.19 -4.42
N PHE A 60 5.15 -1.11 -3.77
CA PHE A 60 4.94 -0.91 -2.34
C PHE A 60 3.62 -0.15 -2.16
N ILE A 61 2.65 -0.77 -1.50
CA ILE A 61 1.28 -0.29 -1.34
C ILE A 61 1.04 -0.19 0.16
N VAL A 62 0.56 0.96 0.62
CA VAL A 62 0.32 1.19 2.04
C VAL A 62 -1.16 1.13 2.33
N GLU A 63 -1.57 0.32 3.30
CA GLU A 63 -2.96 0.20 3.68
C GLU A 63 -3.37 1.26 4.71
N ALA A 64 -4.37 2.07 4.37
CA ALA A 64 -5.02 3.01 5.28
C ALA A 64 -6.37 2.51 5.81
N ASN A 65 -6.83 1.35 5.33
CA ASN A 65 -8.11 0.74 5.72
C ASN A 65 -9.28 1.75 5.59
N PHE A 66 -10.10 1.95 6.63
CA PHE A 66 -11.17 2.95 6.69
C PHE A 66 -10.71 4.31 7.28
N ASN A 67 -9.41 4.48 7.60
CA ASN A 67 -8.92 5.67 8.28
C ASN A 67 -8.61 6.81 7.28
N VAL A 68 -9.56 7.73 7.14
CA VAL A 68 -9.46 8.90 6.26
C VAL A 68 -8.27 9.80 6.62
N GLY A 69 -8.07 10.08 7.92
CA GLY A 69 -6.97 10.94 8.38
C GLY A 69 -5.60 10.38 8.03
N LEU A 70 -5.44 9.06 8.15
CA LEU A 70 -4.24 8.36 7.71
C LEU A 70 -4.10 8.45 6.18
N ALA A 71 -5.15 8.16 5.41
CA ALA A 71 -5.11 8.26 3.95
C ALA A 71 -4.64 9.64 3.46
N LEU A 72 -5.17 10.72 4.06
CA LEU A 72 -4.75 12.09 3.76
C LEU A 72 -3.28 12.35 4.14
N SER A 73 -2.83 11.81 5.27
CA SER A 73 -1.43 11.92 5.71
C SER A 73 -0.48 11.21 4.73
N LEU A 74 -0.87 10.03 4.24
CA LEU A 74 -0.10 9.28 3.24
C LEU A 74 -0.06 9.98 1.88
N ILE A 75 -1.16 10.62 1.47
CA ILE A 75 -1.19 11.45 0.27
C ILE A 75 -0.19 12.60 0.39
N ARG A 76 -0.17 13.30 1.53
CA ARG A 76 0.77 14.41 1.79
C ARG A 76 2.23 13.96 1.80
N LEU A 77 2.49 12.72 2.23
CA LEU A 77 3.81 12.09 2.18
C LEU A 77 4.16 11.51 0.79
N ASN A 78 3.30 11.74 -0.22
CA ASN A 78 3.50 11.32 -1.61
C ASN A 78 3.79 9.82 -1.77
N PHE A 79 3.13 8.96 -1.00
CA PHE A 79 3.14 7.52 -1.26
C PHE A 79 2.55 7.23 -2.64
N LYS A 80 3.18 6.36 -3.43
CA LYS A 80 2.72 6.13 -4.80
C LYS A 80 1.38 5.38 -4.83
N TYR A 81 1.23 4.39 -3.97
CA TYR A 81 0.05 3.53 -3.91
C TYR A 81 -0.48 3.46 -2.48
N ILE A 82 -1.77 3.76 -2.31
CA ILE A 82 -2.48 3.65 -1.03
C ILE A 82 -3.67 2.73 -1.24
N SER A 83 -3.90 1.79 -0.33
CA SER A 83 -5.06 0.92 -0.34
C SER A 83 -6.07 1.32 0.74
N LEU A 84 -7.34 1.40 0.35
CA LEU A 84 -8.48 1.69 1.24
C LEU A 84 -9.42 0.49 1.34
N SER A 85 -10.20 0.44 2.42
CA SER A 85 -11.40 -0.40 2.48
C SER A 85 -12.53 0.22 1.64
N GLN A 86 -13.42 -0.60 1.10
CA GLN A 86 -14.60 -0.13 0.36
C GLN A 86 -15.77 0.23 1.26
N GLU A 87 -15.61 0.12 2.58
CA GLU A 87 -16.63 0.49 3.58
C GLU A 87 -16.67 2.01 3.84
N ILE A 88 -15.80 2.79 3.19
CA ILE A 88 -15.81 4.26 3.28
C ILE A 88 -16.92 4.80 2.38
N ASP A 89 -17.64 5.81 2.86
CA ASP A 89 -18.65 6.55 2.08
C ASP A 89 -18.10 7.06 0.72
N ASP A 90 -18.92 6.95 -0.32
CA ASP A 90 -18.55 7.28 -1.70
C ASP A 90 -18.18 8.76 -1.88
N GLU A 91 -18.81 9.68 -1.16
CA GLU A 91 -18.49 11.10 -1.22
C GLU A 91 -17.09 11.35 -0.63
N ILE A 92 -16.77 10.67 0.48
CA ILE A 92 -15.44 10.71 1.09
C ILE A 92 -14.40 10.10 0.15
N ILE A 93 -14.67 8.94 -0.48
CA ILE A 93 -13.77 8.32 -1.45
C ILE A 93 -13.47 9.28 -2.61
N LYS A 94 -14.49 9.93 -3.18
CA LYS A 94 -14.32 10.92 -4.26
C LYS A 94 -13.40 12.07 -3.84
N LYS A 95 -13.55 12.57 -2.61
CA LYS A 95 -12.67 13.62 -2.06
C LYS A 95 -11.23 13.13 -1.91
N ILE A 96 -11.02 11.93 -1.36
CA ILE A 96 -9.69 11.32 -1.22
C ILE A 96 -9.04 11.15 -2.61
N GLN A 97 -9.76 10.59 -3.58
CA GLN A 97 -9.27 10.40 -4.95
C GLN A 97 -8.92 11.73 -5.64
N SER A 98 -9.73 12.77 -5.45
CA SER A 98 -9.45 14.12 -5.96
C SER A 98 -8.14 14.69 -5.40
N MET A 99 -7.90 14.54 -4.10
CA MET A 99 -6.64 14.94 -3.47
C MET A 99 -5.47 14.10 -3.94
N ALA A 100 -5.64 12.78 -4.00
CA ALA A 100 -4.61 11.85 -4.45
C ALA A 100 -4.14 12.16 -5.89
N LYS A 101 -5.08 12.51 -6.78
CA LYS A 101 -4.80 12.91 -8.16
C LYS A 101 -3.87 14.13 -8.23
N LYS A 102 -4.04 15.13 -7.36
CA LYS A 102 -3.18 16.32 -7.29
C LYS A 102 -1.74 15.98 -6.88
N ASN A 103 -1.56 14.94 -6.08
CA ASN A 103 -0.27 14.47 -5.56
C ASN A 103 0.32 13.30 -6.35
N ASN A 104 -0.25 12.93 -7.51
CA ASN A 104 0.14 11.74 -8.29
C ASN A 104 0.13 10.44 -7.48
N VAL A 105 -0.80 10.34 -6.53
CA VAL A 105 -1.02 9.17 -5.69
C VAL A 105 -2.16 8.34 -6.25
N ILE A 106 -1.97 7.03 -6.33
CA ILE A 106 -2.97 6.09 -6.83
C ILE A 106 -3.67 5.43 -5.66
N ILE A 107 -4.99 5.63 -5.59
CA ILE A 107 -5.87 4.97 -4.62
C ILE A 107 -6.30 3.62 -5.17
N LEU A 108 -6.09 2.59 -4.37
CA LEU A 108 -6.47 1.20 -4.60
C LEU A 108 -7.46 0.76 -3.53
N PHE A 109 -8.10 -0.38 -3.75
CA PHE A 109 -9.01 -0.98 -2.77
C PHE A 109 -8.54 -2.37 -2.38
N THR A 110 -8.41 -2.64 -1.08
CA THR A 110 -7.82 -3.89 -0.56
C THR A 110 -8.56 -5.12 -1.07
N LYS A 111 -9.90 -5.07 -1.14
CA LYS A 111 -10.71 -6.22 -1.60
C LYS A 111 -10.51 -6.62 -3.05
N ASN A 112 -9.87 -5.77 -3.86
CA ASN A 112 -9.68 -6.02 -5.28
C ASN A 112 -8.40 -6.82 -5.58
N PHE A 113 -7.51 -7.05 -4.59
CA PHE A 113 -6.31 -7.86 -4.79
C PHE A 113 -6.67 -9.35 -4.86
N LEU A 114 -6.47 -9.97 -6.03
CA LEU A 114 -6.89 -11.36 -6.30
C LEU A 114 -5.94 -12.40 -5.71
N ASN A 115 -4.66 -12.06 -5.55
CA ASN A 115 -3.59 -12.97 -5.13
C ASN A 115 -2.97 -12.53 -3.81
N LEU A 116 -3.80 -12.19 -2.81
CA LEU A 116 -3.36 -11.81 -1.48
C LEU A 116 -2.99 -13.05 -0.65
N LYS A 117 -1.70 -13.24 -0.38
CA LYS A 117 -1.23 -14.31 0.52
C LYS A 117 -1.06 -13.79 1.94
N ASN A 118 -1.81 -14.38 2.86
CA ASN A 118 -1.49 -14.36 4.29
C ASN A 118 -0.54 -15.52 4.53
N TYR A 119 0.77 -15.29 4.60
CA TYR A 119 1.63 -16.29 5.26
C TYR A 119 1.37 -16.14 6.75
N SER A 120 0.50 -17.02 7.27
CA SER A 120 0.35 -17.32 8.69
C SER A 120 1.58 -18.06 9.19
#